data_AF-A0A4Y4M752-F1
#
_entry.id   AF-A0A4Y4M752-F1
#
_cell.length_a   1.000
_cell.length_b   1.000
_cell.length_c   1.000
_cell.angle_alpha   90.00
_cell.angle_beta   90.00
_cell.angle_gamma   90.00
#
_symmetry.space_group_name_H-M   'P 1'
#
loop_
_entity.id
_entity.type
_entity.pdbx_description
1 polymer ?
#
loop_
_entity_poly.entity_id
_entity_poly.type
_entity_poly.pdbx_seq_one_letter_code
_entity_poly.pdbx_strand_id
1 'polypeptide(L)'
;MGGHPELRFEEKNVNLQCRKCNGYWGGNLIEYRKGLVKKYGVEVVEWLEGPHDPVKLSIPEIKEKIEYYRGMIREMKKKAVM
;
A
#
# COMPACT_ATOMS: atom_id res chain seq x y z
N MET A 1 6.37 11.19 -3.25
CA MET A 1 5.92 11.15 -4.66
C MET A 1 4.76 10.16 -4.76
N GLY A 2 3.70 10.51 -5.50
CA GLY A 2 2.60 9.60 -5.85
C GLY A 2 2.64 9.32 -7.34
N GLY A 3 3.57 8.47 -7.78
CA GLY A 3 3.82 8.18 -9.20
C GLY A 3 2.90 7.12 -9.82
N HIS A 4 2.13 6.41 -8.98
CA HIS A 4 1.32 5.25 -9.39
C HIS A 4 -0.14 5.39 -8.90
N PRO A 5 -0.94 6.34 -9.43
CA PRO A 5 -2.34 6.50 -9.05
C PRO A 5 -3.18 5.23 -9.26
N GLU A 6 -2.83 4.39 -10.22
CA GLU A 6 -3.40 3.08 -10.52
C GLU A 6 -3.28 2.09 -9.35
N LEU A 7 -2.28 2.25 -8.49
CA LEU A 7 -2.07 1.41 -7.30
C LEU A 7 -2.39 2.12 -5.99
N ARG A 8 -3.04 3.30 -6.02
CA ARG A 8 -3.30 4.13 -4.82
C ARG A 8 -4.01 3.39 -3.69
N PHE A 9 -4.83 2.42 -4.07
CA PHE A 9 -5.75 1.71 -3.19
C PHE A 9 -5.44 0.23 -3.05
N GLU A 10 -4.34 -0.23 -3.66
CA GLU A 10 -3.83 -1.60 -3.57
C GLU A 10 -3.10 -1.79 -2.25
N GLU A 11 -3.61 -2.67 -1.40
CA GLU A 11 -3.11 -2.88 -0.04
C GLU A 11 -1.68 -3.43 -0.02
N LYS A 12 -1.29 -4.23 -1.03
CA LYS A 12 0.07 -4.74 -1.17
C LYS A 12 1.08 -3.63 -1.51
N ASN A 13 0.61 -2.49 -2.02
CA ASN A 13 1.42 -1.30 -2.28
C ASN A 13 1.53 -0.36 -1.07
N VAL A 14 0.82 -0.65 0.04
CA VAL A 14 0.85 0.17 1.26
C VAL A 14 1.78 -0.47 2.29
N ASN A 15 3.05 -0.02 2.32
CA ASN A 15 4.05 -0.54 3.24
C ASN A 15 4.75 0.57 4.04
N LEU A 16 4.94 0.33 5.33
CA LEU A 16 5.65 1.25 6.20
C LEU A 16 7.13 1.27 5.87
N GLN A 17 7.71 2.46 5.86
CA GLN A 17 9.16 2.67 5.79
C GLN A 17 9.62 3.56 6.94
N CYS A 18 10.89 3.39 7.33
CA CYS A 18 11.50 4.23 8.33
C CYS A 18 11.62 5.70 7.85
N ARG A 19 11.62 6.68 8.77
CA ARG A 19 11.75 8.10 8.42
C ARG A 19 13.01 8.40 7.58
N LYS A 20 14.12 7.71 7.87
CA LYS A 20 15.37 7.87 7.12
C LYS A 20 15.25 7.35 5.69
N CYS A 21 14.65 6.17 5.56
CA CYS A 21 14.42 5.45 4.32
C CYS A 21 13.53 6.28 3.38
N ASN A 22 12.35 6.70 3.86
CA ASN A 22 11.34 7.40 3.08
C ASN A 22 11.49 8.93 3.02
N GLY A 23 12.53 9.47 3.68
CA GLY A 23 12.81 10.90 3.72
C GLY A 23 14.16 11.23 3.12
N TYR A 24 15.23 10.90 3.86
CA TYR A 24 16.60 11.29 3.50
C TYR A 24 17.21 10.43 2.38
N TRP A 25 16.77 9.18 2.22
CA TRP A 25 17.34 8.22 1.27
C TRP A 25 16.47 7.97 0.03
N GLY A 26 15.52 8.87 -0.26
CA GLY A 26 14.72 8.78 -1.48
C GLY A 26 13.92 7.47 -1.60
N GLY A 27 13.45 6.91 -0.49
CA GLY A 27 12.71 5.65 -0.46
C GLY A 27 13.57 4.39 -0.34
N ASN A 28 14.92 4.52 -0.35
CA ASN A 28 15.85 3.39 -0.21
C ASN A 28 15.47 2.19 -1.10
N LEU A 29 15.25 2.46 -2.39
CA LEU A 29 14.46 1.60 -3.30
C LEU A 29 14.96 0.16 -3.40
N ILE A 30 16.28 -0.06 -3.38
CA ILE A 30 16.88 -1.41 -3.47
C ILE A 30 16.48 -2.25 -2.25
N GLU A 31 16.67 -1.71 -1.05
CA GLU A 31 16.34 -2.41 0.20
C GLU A 31 14.83 -2.50 0.39
N TYR A 32 14.09 -1.48 -0.04
CA TYR A 32 12.63 -1.52 -0.05
C TYR A 32 12.11 -2.67 -0.92
N ARG A 33 12.62 -2.83 -2.15
CA ARG A 33 12.26 -3.93 -3.04
C ARG A 33 12.61 -5.29 -2.45
N LYS A 34 13.81 -5.45 -1.85
CA LYS A 34 14.20 -6.69 -1.14
C LYS A 34 13.21 -7.03 -0.03
N GLY A 35 12.79 -6.02 0.75
CA GLY A 35 11.80 -6.18 1.81
C GLY A 35 10.44 -6.62 1.27
N LEU A 36 9.98 -6.04 0.16
CA LEU A 36 8.73 -6.44 -0.49
C LEU A 36 8.79 -7.88 -1.02
N VAL A 37 9.89 -8.27 -1.68
CA VAL A 37 10.09 -9.65 -2.16
C VAL A 37 10.05 -10.63 -0.98
N LYS A 38 10.70 -10.29 0.14
CA LYS A 38 10.65 -11.12 1.35
C LYS A 38 9.24 -11.25 1.93
N LYS A 39 8.43 -10.20 1.85
CA LYS A 39 7.08 -10.14 2.43
C LYS A 39 6.02 -10.81 1.56
N TYR A 40 6.08 -10.62 0.25
CA TYR A 40 5.02 -10.99 -0.69
C TYR A 40 5.46 -11.96 -1.80
N GLY A 41 6.76 -12.20 -1.97
CA GLY A 41 7.31 -12.96 -3.08
C GLY A 41 7.64 -12.09 -4.30
N VAL A 42 8.45 -12.64 -5.22
CA VAL A 42 8.91 -11.93 -6.43
C VAL A 42 7.75 -11.61 -7.36
N GLU A 43 6.84 -12.56 -7.60
CA GLU A 43 5.73 -12.40 -8.55
C GLU A 43 4.83 -11.20 -8.21
N VAL A 44 4.55 -11.00 -6.92
CA VAL A 44 3.76 -9.85 -6.47
C VAL A 44 4.49 -8.54 -6.71
N VAL A 45 5.80 -8.51 -6.51
CA VAL A 45 6.61 -7.31 -6.71
C VAL A 45 6.71 -6.98 -8.19
N GLU A 46 6.94 -7.97 -9.05
CA GLU A 46 6.95 -7.77 -10.50
C GLU A 46 5.59 -7.30 -11.02
N TRP A 47 4.49 -7.83 -10.48
CA TRP A 47 3.16 -7.33 -10.79
C TRP A 47 3.00 -5.87 -10.36
N LEU A 48 3.38 -5.51 -9.12
CA LEU A 48 3.32 -4.12 -8.63
C LEU A 48 4.17 -3.14 -9.46
N GLU A 49 5.32 -3.57 -9.95
CA GLU A 49 6.22 -2.77 -10.79
C GLU A 49 5.77 -2.70 -12.26
N GLY A 50 4.83 -3.56 -12.66
CA GLY A 50 4.25 -3.64 -14.00
C GLY A 50 3.21 -2.56 -14.31
N PRO A 51 2.69 -2.54 -15.54
CA PRO A 51 1.62 -1.63 -15.94
C PRO A 51 0.28 -2.03 -15.28
N HIS A 52 -0.51 -1.03 -14.88
CA HIS A 52 -1.89 -1.26 -14.41
C HIS A 52 -2.86 -0.25 -15.02
N ASP A 53 -4.13 -0.64 -15.07
CA ASP A 53 -5.19 0.24 -15.50
C ASP A 53 -5.48 1.33 -14.45
N PRO A 54 -5.78 2.56 -14.89
CA PRO A 54 -6.09 3.65 -13.97
C PRO A 54 -7.35 3.35 -13.16
N VAL A 55 -7.26 3.51 -11.84
CA VAL A 55 -8.40 3.36 -10.95
C VAL A 55 -9.27 4.63 -10.98
N LYS A 56 -10.48 4.49 -11.53
CA LYS A 56 -11.49 5.57 -11.59
C LYS A 56 -12.66 5.24 -10.68
N LEU A 57 -12.61 5.72 -9.44
CA LEU A 57 -13.71 5.56 -8.49
C LEU A 57 -14.65 6.77 -8.55
N SER A 58 -15.94 6.48 -8.56
CA SER A 58 -17.00 7.46 -8.31
C SER A 58 -17.02 7.91 -6.85
N ILE A 59 -17.69 9.04 -6.58
CA ILE A 59 -17.82 9.55 -5.20
C ILE A 59 -18.47 8.51 -4.26
N PRO A 60 -19.55 7.80 -4.64
CA PRO A 60 -20.11 6.73 -3.82
C PRO A 60 -19.09 5.62 -3.49
N GLU A 61 -18.36 5.12 -4.49
CA GLU A 61 -17.35 4.06 -4.29
C GLU A 61 -16.22 4.51 -3.35
N ILE A 62 -15.80 5.78 -3.44
CA ILE A 62 -14.82 6.35 -2.51
C ILE A 62 -15.37 6.34 -1.07
N LYS A 63 -16.63 6.72 -0.88
CA LYS A 63 -17.27 6.70 0.45
C LYS A 63 -17.37 5.28 1.01
N GLU A 64 -17.73 4.31 0.18
CA GLU A 64 -17.76 2.89 0.57
C GLU A 64 -16.38 2.40 1.00
N LYS A 65 -15.33 2.73 0.25
CA LYS A 65 -13.95 2.34 0.59
C LYS A 65 -13.47 2.96 1.90
N ILE A 66 -13.88 4.19 2.19
CA ILE A 66 -13.61 4.84 3.48
C ILE A 66 -14.25 4.07 4.63
N GLU A 67 -15.53 3.71 4.52
CA GLU A 67 -16.23 2.96 5.57
C GLU A 67 -15.67 1.54 5.74
N TYR A 68 -15.30 0.88 4.64
CA TYR A 68 -14.62 -0.41 4.67
C TYR A 68 -13.33 -0.35 5.52
N TYR A 69 -12.41 0.58 5.24
CA TYR A 69 -11.18 0.69 6.00
C TYR A 69 -11.39 1.15 7.44
N ARG A 70 -12.38 2.01 7.70
CA ARG A 70 -12.76 2.37 9.08
C ARG A 70 -13.23 1.14 9.86
N GLY A 71 -14.01 0.26 9.22
CA GLY A 71 -14.41 -1.03 9.79
C GLY A 71 -13.21 -1.90 10.15
N MET A 72 -12.28 -2.11 9.20
CA MET A 72 -11.06 -2.88 9.43
C MET A 72 -10.24 -2.35 10.61
N ILE A 73 -10.06 -1.02 10.70
CA ILE A 73 -9.33 -0.39 11.80
C ILE A 73 -10.00 -0.67 13.16
N ARG A 74 -11.34 -0.58 13.23
CA ARG A 74 -12.08 -0.88 14.47
C ARG A 74 -11.85 -2.33 14.89
N GLU A 75 -11.91 -3.28 13.96
CA GLU A 75 -11.68 -4.69 14.23
C GLU A 75 -10.23 -4.98 14.64
N MET A 76 -9.24 -4.36 13.99
CA MET A 76 -7.83 -4.48 14.38
C MET A 76 -7.59 -3.94 15.79
N LYS A 77 -8.19 -2.80 16.15
CA LYS A 77 -8.07 -2.22 17.50
C LYS A 77 -8.67 -3.12 18.57
N LYS A 78 -9.84 -3.73 18.30
CA LYS A 78 -10.45 -4.70 19.24
C LYS A 78 -9.52 -5.89 19.47
N LYS A 79 -8.97 -6.48 18.41
CA LYS A 79 -8.03 -7.61 18.49
C LYS A 79 -6.73 -7.27 19.21
N ALA A 80 -6.25 -6.04 19.12
CA ALA A 80 -5.02 -5.61 19.78
C ALA A 80 -5.16 -5.37 21.30
N VAL A 81 -6.40 -5.28 21.81
CA VAL A 81 -6.72 -5.07 23.23
C VAL A 81 -7.15 -6.37 23.93
N MET A 82 -7.35 -7.46 23.16
CA MET A 82 -7.55 -8.83 23.67
C MET A 82 -6.20 -9.54 23.78
#